data_AF-A0A919IXX3-F1
#
_entry.id   AF-A0A919IXX3-F1
#
_cell.length_a   1.000
_cell.length_b   1.000
_cell.length_c   1.000
_cell.angle_alpha   90.00
_cell.angle_beta   90.00
_cell.angle_gamma   90.00
#
_symmetry.space_group_name_H-M   'P 1'
#
loop_
_entity.id
_entity.type
_entity.pdbx_description
1 polymer ?
#
loop_
_entity_poly.entity_id
_entity_poly.type
_entity_poly.pdbx_seq_one_letter_code
_entity_poly.pdbx_strand_id
1 'polypeptide(L)'
;MGRRAEYRNELAALDAARWPDYLTERSGLPGPRGNIELAQAVADAGDRLGFDRLIATGDEYLVFCGVLGLGRLLAEEDEGAARLAERLRAHAADERWRVREAVAMALQRLGDADPARLRALVAEWVRDDDPLVVRAAVAGICEPRLLKRPEMAAAAVDACTAATARVRGRELRQALGYCWSVAVAADPGAGLPRFRALTGSADADVRWIVRENTRKVRLAKLLS
;
A
#
# COMPACT_ATOMS: atom_id res chain seq x y z
N MET A 1 -16.73 -11.54 17.87
CA MET A 1 -15.73 -10.46 17.76
C MET A 1 -14.79 -10.85 16.61
N GLY A 2 -14.32 -9.92 15.77
CA GLY A 2 -13.40 -10.29 14.67
C GLY A 2 -11.99 -10.56 15.19
N ARG A 3 -11.19 -11.37 14.48
CA ARG A 3 -9.84 -11.77 14.92
C ARG A 3 -8.90 -10.59 15.22
N ARG A 4 -8.92 -9.54 14.39
CA ARG A 4 -8.21 -8.27 14.65
C ARG A 4 -8.60 -7.62 15.98
N ALA A 5 -9.88 -7.65 16.34
CA ALA A 5 -10.37 -7.04 17.57
C ALA A 5 -9.97 -7.86 18.81
N GLU A 6 -9.91 -9.20 18.70
CA GLU A 6 -9.34 -10.08 19.73
C GLU A 6 -7.86 -9.76 19.94
N TYR A 7 -7.05 -9.71 18.87
CA TYR A 7 -5.64 -9.35 18.96
C TYR A 7 -5.41 -7.97 19.59
N ARG A 8 -6.23 -6.99 19.24
CA ARG A 8 -6.13 -5.65 19.83
C ARG A 8 -6.39 -5.68 21.34
N ASN A 9 -7.37 -6.47 21.80
CA ASN A 9 -7.64 -6.63 23.24
C ASN A 9 -6.49 -7.36 23.95
N GLU A 10 -5.92 -8.41 23.34
CA GLU A 10 -4.75 -9.12 23.87
C GLU A 10 -3.54 -8.18 23.99
N LEU A 11 -3.25 -7.40 22.94
CA LEU A 11 -2.16 -6.41 22.94
C LEU A 11 -2.36 -5.32 24.00
N ALA A 12 -3.59 -4.85 24.21
CA ALA A 12 -3.91 -3.86 25.24
C ALA A 12 -3.74 -4.39 26.67
N ALA A 13 -3.87 -5.70 26.88
CA ALA A 13 -3.65 -6.34 28.17
C ALA A 13 -2.18 -6.72 28.43
N LEU A 14 -1.32 -6.63 27.41
CA LEU A 14 0.10 -6.97 27.49
C LEU A 14 0.95 -5.73 27.75
N ASP A 15 1.99 -5.90 28.56
CA ASP A 15 3.09 -4.93 28.63
C ASP A 15 3.72 -4.78 27.24
N ALA A 16 3.94 -3.54 26.79
CA ALA A 16 4.58 -3.22 25.51
C ALA A 16 5.94 -3.90 25.35
N ALA A 17 6.67 -4.16 26.45
CA ALA A 17 7.93 -4.88 26.42
C ALA A 17 7.79 -6.35 25.95
N ARG A 18 6.60 -6.94 26.09
CA ARG A 18 6.30 -8.32 25.67
C ARG A 18 5.75 -8.43 24.25
N TRP A 19 5.49 -7.30 23.59
CA TRP A 19 4.95 -7.30 22.23
C TRP A 19 5.86 -8.04 21.23
N PRO A 20 7.19 -7.84 21.17
CA PRO A 20 8.04 -8.52 20.20
C PRO A 20 7.90 -10.04 20.22
N ASP A 21 7.94 -10.66 21.40
CA ASP A 21 7.80 -12.12 21.56
C ASP A 21 6.39 -12.57 21.15
N TYR A 22 5.36 -11.89 21.65
CA TYR A 22 3.96 -12.20 21.33
C TYR A 22 3.69 -12.16 19.81
N LEU A 23 4.24 -11.15 19.13
CA LEU A 23 4.11 -10.95 17.69
C LEU A 23 4.90 -12.00 16.91
N THR A 24 6.09 -12.35 17.35
CA THR A 24 6.96 -13.35 16.70
C THR A 24 6.29 -14.73 16.70
N GLU A 25 5.78 -15.16 17.86
CA GLU A 25 5.05 -16.43 18.04
C GLU A 25 3.81 -16.55 17.14
N ARG A 26 3.17 -15.42 16.82
CA ARG A 26 1.91 -15.36 16.06
C ARG A 26 2.08 -14.77 14.66
N SER A 27 3.32 -14.61 14.21
CA SER A 27 3.68 -13.98 12.94
C SER A 27 3.21 -14.78 11.73
N GLY A 28 3.12 -16.10 11.87
CA GLY A 28 2.95 -17.03 10.76
C GLY A 28 4.22 -17.24 9.93
N LEU A 29 5.38 -16.73 10.37
CA LEU A 29 6.67 -16.91 9.72
C LEU A 29 7.44 -18.10 10.33
N PRO A 30 8.25 -18.84 9.52
CA PRO A 30 8.60 -18.62 8.11
C PRO A 30 7.59 -19.15 7.06
N GLY A 31 6.29 -19.13 7.33
CA GLY A 31 5.24 -19.48 6.36
C GLY A 31 5.07 -18.48 5.21
N PRO A 32 4.30 -18.87 4.16
CA PRO A 32 4.10 -18.06 2.96
C PRO A 32 3.28 -16.80 3.20
N ARG A 33 2.59 -16.68 4.35
CA ARG A 33 1.74 -15.53 4.69
C ARG A 33 2.04 -15.09 6.12
N GLY A 34 2.39 -13.81 6.29
CA GLY A 34 2.42 -13.17 7.59
C GLY A 34 1.01 -12.90 8.10
N ASN A 35 0.85 -12.77 9.41
CA ASN A 35 -0.42 -12.52 10.07
C ASN A 35 -0.85 -11.04 9.95
N ILE A 36 -1.50 -10.72 8.83
CA ILE A 36 -1.95 -9.35 8.53
C ILE A 36 -2.98 -8.84 9.56
N GLU A 37 -3.84 -9.71 10.09
CA GLU A 37 -4.86 -9.32 11.08
C GLU A 37 -4.20 -8.85 12.38
N LEU A 38 -3.14 -9.53 12.82
CA LEU A 38 -2.35 -9.14 13.98
C LEU A 38 -1.58 -7.84 13.72
N ALA A 39 -0.93 -7.68 12.58
CA ALA A 39 -0.24 -6.43 12.25
C ALA A 39 -1.19 -5.22 12.19
N GLN A 40 -2.41 -5.41 11.68
CA GLN A 40 -3.45 -4.38 11.72
C GLN A 40 -3.88 -4.05 13.16
N ALA A 41 -3.95 -5.05 14.04
CA ALA A 41 -4.22 -4.82 15.46
C ALA A 41 -3.09 -4.06 16.16
N VAL A 42 -1.82 -4.34 15.82
CA VAL A 42 -0.66 -3.56 16.29
C VAL A 42 -0.80 -2.10 15.85
N ALA A 43 -1.12 -1.84 14.60
CA ALA A 43 -1.30 -0.47 14.11
C ALA A 43 -2.47 0.27 14.77
N ASP A 44 -3.48 -0.44 15.27
CA ASP A 44 -4.58 0.16 16.02
C ASP A 44 -4.22 0.48 17.48
N ALA A 45 -3.42 -0.38 18.12
CA ALA A 45 -3.14 -0.30 19.55
C ALA A 45 -1.84 0.44 19.88
N GLY A 46 -0.82 0.33 19.02
CA GLY A 46 0.53 0.83 19.30
C GLY A 46 0.65 2.34 19.14
N ASP A 47 1.63 2.92 19.81
CA ASP A 47 2.00 4.34 19.69
C ASP A 47 3.32 4.52 18.92
N ARG A 48 3.76 5.77 18.79
CA ARG A 48 5.02 6.13 18.13
C ARG A 48 6.21 5.36 18.69
N LEU A 49 6.36 5.32 20.01
CA LEU A 49 7.49 4.67 20.66
C LEU A 49 7.47 3.15 20.44
N GLY A 50 6.28 2.54 20.49
CA GLY A 50 6.08 1.13 20.18
C GLY A 50 6.45 0.79 18.74
N PHE A 51 5.98 1.59 17.77
CA PHE A 51 6.34 1.38 16.36
C PHE A 51 7.84 1.56 16.12
N ASP A 52 8.47 2.55 16.74
CA ASP A 52 9.92 2.78 16.64
C ASP A 52 10.72 1.60 17.21
N ARG A 53 10.29 1.03 18.35
CA ARG A 53 10.90 -0.17 18.93
C ARG A 53 10.77 -1.39 18.01
N LEU A 54 9.59 -1.61 17.42
CA LEU A 54 9.36 -2.71 16.49
C LEU A 54 10.16 -2.57 15.20
N ILE A 55 10.35 -1.34 14.70
CA ILE A 55 11.21 -1.09 13.52
C ILE A 55 12.69 -1.34 13.86
N ALA A 56 13.12 -0.94 15.05
CA ALA A 56 14.52 -1.07 15.47
C ALA A 56 14.99 -2.54 15.65
N THR A 57 14.07 -3.51 15.77
CA THR A 57 14.47 -4.93 15.93
C THR A 57 15.12 -5.51 14.68
N GLY A 58 14.87 -4.96 13.50
CA GLY A 58 15.34 -5.50 12.22
C GLY A 58 14.65 -6.78 11.74
N ASP A 59 13.93 -7.49 12.62
CA ASP A 59 13.06 -8.62 12.26
C ASP A 59 11.99 -8.21 11.23
N GLU A 60 11.85 -8.97 10.15
CA GLU A 60 10.98 -8.60 9.01
C GLU A 60 9.51 -8.40 9.44
N TYR A 61 8.97 -9.24 10.32
CA TYR A 61 7.57 -9.15 10.72
C TYR A 61 7.34 -8.03 11.75
N LEU A 62 8.27 -7.82 12.67
CA LEU A 62 8.17 -6.71 13.62
C LEU A 62 8.32 -5.37 12.91
N VAL A 63 9.28 -5.24 11.99
CA VAL A 63 9.42 -4.06 11.12
C VAL A 63 8.14 -3.83 10.32
N PHE A 64 7.57 -4.89 9.72
CA PHE A 64 6.28 -4.81 9.03
C PHE A 64 5.18 -4.21 9.91
N CYS A 65 5.05 -4.68 11.16
CA CYS A 65 4.04 -4.18 12.10
C CYS A 65 4.26 -2.71 12.44
N GLY A 66 5.50 -2.31 12.74
CA GLY A 66 5.83 -0.91 13.06
C GLY A 66 5.60 0.04 11.88
N VAL A 67 6.06 -0.32 10.68
CA VAL A 67 5.88 0.48 9.45
C VAL A 67 4.40 0.65 9.10
N LEU A 68 3.60 -0.40 9.23
CA LEU A 68 2.15 -0.33 9.00
C LEU A 68 1.48 0.65 9.98
N GLY A 69 1.93 0.67 11.24
CA GLY A 69 1.48 1.60 12.27
C GLY A 69 1.75 3.08 11.96
N LEU A 70 2.85 3.39 11.27
CA LEU A 70 3.18 4.77 10.87
C LEU A 70 2.10 5.41 9.98
N GLY A 71 1.35 4.61 9.20
CA GLY A 71 0.23 5.10 8.40
C GLY A 71 -0.90 5.69 9.23
N ARG A 72 -1.14 5.15 10.44
CA ARG A 72 -2.12 5.72 11.37
C ARG A 72 -1.63 7.06 11.92
N LEU A 73 -0.38 7.12 12.39
CA LEU A 73 0.21 8.37 12.89
C LEU A 73 0.22 9.46 11.82
N LEU A 74 0.46 9.11 10.55
CA LEU A 74 0.47 10.07 9.46
C LEU A 74 -0.92 10.69 9.21
N ALA A 75 -1.99 9.98 9.53
CA ALA A 75 -3.36 10.49 9.45
C ALA A 75 -3.75 11.34 10.67
N GLU A 76 -3.15 11.08 11.83
CA GLU A 76 -3.51 11.73 13.10
C GLU A 76 -2.66 12.97 13.40
N GLU A 77 -1.46 13.09 12.83
CA GLU A 77 -0.51 14.15 13.14
C GLU A 77 -0.29 15.12 11.98
N ASP A 78 -0.41 16.43 12.25
CA ASP A 78 -0.10 17.48 11.27
C ASP A 78 1.38 17.91 11.34
N GLU A 79 1.87 18.29 12.51
CA GLU A 79 3.26 18.77 12.70
C GLU A 79 4.31 17.70 12.36
N GLY A 80 3.98 16.42 12.57
CA GLY A 80 4.84 15.27 12.29
C GLY A 80 4.69 14.67 10.89
N ALA A 81 3.72 15.13 10.09
CA ALA A 81 3.29 14.48 8.86
C ALA A 81 4.43 14.29 7.84
N ALA A 82 5.17 15.36 7.55
CA ALA A 82 6.27 15.31 6.57
C ALA A 82 7.36 14.31 6.96
N ARG A 83 7.68 14.21 8.26
CA ARG A 83 8.68 13.27 8.77
C ARG A 83 8.19 11.83 8.70
N LEU A 84 6.92 11.59 8.99
CA LEU A 84 6.29 10.28 8.86
C LEU A 84 6.21 9.84 7.40
N ALA A 85 5.88 10.76 6.48
CA ALA A 85 5.90 10.53 5.05
C ALA A 85 7.30 10.14 4.57
N GLU A 86 8.35 10.87 4.96
CA GLU A 86 9.72 10.52 4.57
C GLU A 86 10.16 9.16 5.14
N ARG A 87 9.75 8.82 6.37
CA ARG A 87 10.01 7.49 6.93
C ARG A 87 9.33 6.38 6.14
N LEU A 88 8.06 6.55 5.77
CA LEU A 88 7.35 5.60 4.92
C LEU A 88 7.99 5.50 3.54
N ARG A 89 8.46 6.63 2.98
CA ARG A 89 9.19 6.68 1.71
C ARG A 89 10.46 5.85 1.78
N ALA A 90 11.27 6.01 2.83
CA ALA A 90 12.47 5.21 3.04
C ALA A 90 12.16 3.70 3.15
N HIS A 91 11.11 3.32 3.86
CA HIS A 91 10.68 1.92 3.97
C HIS A 91 10.04 1.37 2.68
N ALA A 92 9.58 2.23 1.76
CA ALA A 92 9.07 1.77 0.47
C ALA A 92 10.20 1.13 -0.37
N ALA A 93 11.43 1.61 -0.19
CA ALA A 93 12.65 1.13 -0.83
C ALA A 93 13.35 -0.03 -0.09
N ASP A 94 12.73 -0.57 0.97
CA ASP A 94 13.31 -1.63 1.79
C ASP A 94 13.55 -2.92 0.99
N GLU A 95 14.66 -3.62 1.24
CA GLU A 95 15.00 -4.87 0.54
C GLU A 95 13.99 -5.99 0.81
N ARG A 96 13.36 -5.98 1.99
CA ARG A 96 12.39 -6.98 2.44
C ARG A 96 11.02 -6.70 1.82
N TRP A 97 10.53 -7.64 1.02
CA TRP A 97 9.28 -7.44 0.27
C TRP A 97 8.08 -7.22 1.19
N ARG A 98 8.04 -7.85 2.38
CA ARG A 98 6.94 -7.63 3.34
C ARG A 98 6.93 -6.19 3.83
N VAL A 99 8.08 -5.62 4.16
CA VAL A 99 8.18 -4.21 4.60
C VAL A 99 7.65 -3.26 3.52
N ARG A 100 7.92 -3.54 2.24
CA ARG A 100 7.33 -2.76 1.12
C ARG A 100 5.81 -2.91 1.04
N GLU A 101 5.25 -4.07 1.36
CA GLU A 101 3.79 -4.23 1.51
C GLU A 101 3.25 -3.45 2.71
N ALA A 102 3.98 -3.37 3.82
CA ALA A 102 3.58 -2.58 4.99
C ALA A 102 3.35 -1.12 4.62
N VAL A 103 4.21 -0.54 3.77
CA VAL A 103 4.04 0.85 3.30
C VAL A 103 2.78 1.01 2.45
N ALA A 104 2.53 0.10 1.50
CA ALA A 104 1.29 0.16 0.72
C ALA A 104 0.05 0.08 1.63
N MET A 105 0.08 -0.79 2.65
CA MET A 105 -0.99 -0.92 3.64
C MET A 105 -1.10 0.30 4.57
N ALA A 106 0.01 0.93 4.93
CA ALA A 106 0.04 2.19 5.67
C ALA A 106 -0.64 3.31 4.87
N LEU A 107 -0.34 3.42 3.58
CA LEU A 107 -1.03 4.34 2.67
C LEU A 107 -2.51 4.03 2.54
N GLN A 108 -2.89 2.75 2.49
CA GLN A 108 -4.30 2.36 2.47
C GLN A 108 -5.05 2.78 3.74
N ARG A 109 -4.39 2.71 4.91
CA ARG A 109 -4.94 3.21 6.18
C ARG A 109 -5.06 4.73 6.20
N LEU A 110 -4.05 5.43 5.68
CA LEU A 110 -4.14 6.87 5.47
C LEU A 110 -5.34 7.20 4.58
N GLY A 111 -5.57 6.46 3.50
CA GLY A 111 -6.73 6.66 2.63
C GLY A 111 -8.09 6.42 3.29
N ASP A 112 -8.17 5.52 4.26
CA ASP A 112 -9.40 5.29 5.03
C ASP A 112 -9.72 6.51 5.93
N ALA A 113 -8.69 7.15 6.51
CA ALA A 113 -8.83 8.21 7.49
C ALA A 113 -8.80 9.63 6.89
N ASP A 114 -7.87 9.90 5.97
CA ASP A 114 -7.67 11.17 5.28
C ASP A 114 -7.42 10.94 3.77
N PRO A 115 -8.51 10.79 2.98
CA PRO A 115 -8.43 10.60 1.53
C PRO A 115 -7.73 11.76 0.81
N ALA A 116 -7.82 12.99 1.34
CA ALA A 116 -7.21 14.16 0.71
C ALA A 116 -5.68 14.10 0.81
N ARG A 117 -5.16 13.79 2.01
CA ARG A 117 -3.73 13.61 2.24
C ARG A 117 -3.17 12.42 1.47
N LEU A 118 -3.89 11.29 1.39
CA LEU A 118 -3.44 10.17 0.55
C LEU A 118 -3.29 10.60 -0.91
N ARG A 119 -4.27 11.30 -1.50
CA ARG A 119 -4.18 11.76 -2.91
C ARG A 119 -3.00 12.69 -3.13
N ALA A 120 -2.76 13.63 -2.21
CA ALA A 120 -1.62 14.55 -2.29
C ALA A 120 -0.29 13.78 -2.27
N LEU A 121 -0.14 12.85 -1.32
CA LEU A 121 1.07 12.04 -1.19
C LEU A 121 1.30 11.13 -2.40
N VAL A 122 0.24 10.51 -2.94
CA VAL A 122 0.32 9.69 -4.14
C VAL A 122 0.73 10.53 -5.36
N ALA A 123 0.16 11.72 -5.53
CA ALA A 123 0.52 12.62 -6.63
C ALA A 123 1.99 13.11 -6.57
N GLU A 124 2.56 13.16 -5.36
CA GLU A 124 4.00 13.36 -5.14
C GLU A 124 4.80 12.10 -5.49
N TRP A 125 4.50 10.97 -4.86
CA TRP A 125 5.31 9.75 -4.95
C TRP A 125 5.29 9.06 -6.30
N VAL A 126 4.26 9.25 -7.13
CA VAL A 126 4.29 8.73 -8.52
C VAL A 126 5.33 9.44 -9.40
N ARG A 127 5.89 10.56 -8.93
CA ARG A 127 6.99 11.28 -9.58
C ARG A 127 8.35 10.98 -8.96
N ASP A 128 8.41 10.11 -7.96
CA ASP A 128 9.67 9.71 -7.32
C ASP A 128 10.60 9.02 -8.32
N ASP A 129 11.91 9.18 -8.09
CA ASP A 129 12.92 8.50 -8.90
C ASP A 129 13.03 7.02 -8.55
N ASP A 130 12.70 6.61 -7.33
CA ASP A 130 12.72 5.20 -6.95
C ASP A 130 11.42 4.48 -7.40
N PRO A 131 11.50 3.49 -8.31
CA PRO A 131 10.31 2.74 -8.73
C PRO A 131 9.61 1.98 -7.60
N LEU A 132 10.28 1.69 -6.48
CA LEU A 132 9.67 1.06 -5.31
C LEU A 132 8.78 2.03 -4.53
N VAL A 133 9.15 3.32 -4.46
CA VAL A 133 8.30 4.38 -3.91
C VAL A 133 7.06 4.57 -4.79
N VAL A 134 7.25 4.66 -6.11
CA VAL A 134 6.15 4.74 -7.08
C VAL A 134 5.23 3.52 -6.94
N ARG A 135 5.80 2.32 -6.77
CA ARG A 135 5.05 1.07 -6.55
C ARG A 135 4.19 1.15 -5.29
N ALA A 136 4.73 1.66 -4.18
CA ALA A 136 3.98 1.81 -2.94
C ALA A 136 2.79 2.75 -3.12
N ALA A 137 2.98 3.87 -3.83
CA ALA A 137 1.91 4.82 -4.13
C ALA A 137 0.76 4.20 -4.94
N VAL A 138 1.07 3.53 -6.06
CA VAL A 138 0.02 2.92 -6.91
C VAL A 138 -0.67 1.75 -6.20
N ALA A 139 0.07 0.90 -5.46
CA ALA A 139 -0.52 -0.19 -4.70
C ALA A 139 -1.35 0.31 -3.50
N GLY A 140 -0.96 1.43 -2.90
CA GLY A 140 -1.68 2.06 -1.80
C GLY A 140 -3.01 2.64 -2.22
N ILE A 141 -3.04 3.40 -3.32
CA ILE A 141 -4.28 4.02 -3.83
C ILE A 141 -5.22 3.01 -4.50
N CYS A 142 -4.69 2.00 -5.19
CA CYS A 142 -5.48 1.00 -5.93
C CYS A 142 -6.03 -0.13 -5.04
N GLU A 143 -6.55 0.26 -3.88
CA GLU A 143 -7.25 -0.64 -2.96
C GLU A 143 -8.77 -0.45 -3.12
N PRO A 144 -9.51 -1.48 -3.59
CA PRO A 144 -10.92 -1.36 -3.98
C PRO A 144 -11.83 -0.64 -2.96
N ARG A 145 -11.63 -0.82 -1.65
CA ARG A 145 -12.49 -0.16 -0.66
C ARG A 145 -12.34 1.38 -0.64
N LEU A 146 -11.20 1.92 -1.08
CA LEU A 146 -10.95 3.38 -1.15
C LEU A 146 -11.63 4.02 -2.35
N LEU A 147 -11.84 3.26 -3.43
CA LEU A 147 -12.27 3.79 -4.72
C LEU A 147 -13.78 3.94 -4.87
N LYS A 148 -14.53 3.85 -3.76
CA LYS A 148 -15.96 4.18 -3.73
C LYS A 148 -16.22 5.68 -3.90
N ARG A 149 -15.20 6.50 -3.64
CA ARG A 149 -15.20 7.95 -3.80
C ARG A 149 -14.73 8.33 -5.21
N PRO A 150 -15.48 9.13 -5.98
CA PRO A 150 -15.09 9.53 -7.34
C PRO A 150 -13.71 10.17 -7.41
N GLU A 151 -13.37 11.04 -6.45
CA GLU A 151 -12.08 11.72 -6.39
C GLU A 151 -10.91 10.77 -6.11
N MET A 152 -11.16 9.65 -5.41
CA MET A 152 -10.16 8.60 -5.18
C MET A 152 -9.99 7.72 -6.41
N ALA A 153 -11.09 7.37 -7.07
CA ALA A 153 -11.06 6.60 -8.31
C ALA A 153 -10.30 7.36 -9.42
N ALA A 154 -10.61 8.64 -9.62
CA ALA A 154 -9.89 9.51 -10.55
C ALA A 154 -8.38 9.58 -10.21
N ALA A 155 -8.02 9.79 -8.94
CA ALA A 155 -6.63 9.83 -8.51
C ALA A 155 -5.91 8.49 -8.73
N ALA A 156 -6.58 7.34 -8.59
CA ALA A 156 -6.01 6.04 -8.89
C ALA A 156 -5.72 5.86 -10.39
N VAL A 157 -6.60 6.36 -11.27
CA VAL A 157 -6.37 6.37 -12.72
C VAL A 157 -5.20 7.30 -13.07
N ASP A 158 -5.14 8.50 -12.49
CA ASP A 158 -4.03 9.44 -12.67
C ASP A 158 -2.69 8.82 -12.22
N ALA A 159 -2.67 8.18 -11.04
CA ALA A 159 -1.50 7.51 -10.50
C ALA A 159 -1.01 6.37 -11.41
N CYS A 160 -1.92 5.51 -11.88
CA CYS A 160 -1.57 4.44 -12.82
C CYS A 160 -1.02 4.99 -14.14
N THR A 161 -1.58 6.10 -14.64
CA THR A 161 -1.14 6.76 -15.87
C THR A 161 0.29 7.30 -15.72
N ALA A 162 0.54 8.09 -14.66
CA ALA A 162 1.85 8.67 -14.38
C ALA A 162 2.93 7.60 -14.16
N ALA A 163 2.62 6.58 -13.35
CA ALA A 163 3.54 5.49 -13.06
C ALA A 163 3.85 4.62 -14.29
N THR A 164 2.87 4.41 -15.18
CA THR A 164 3.09 3.63 -16.41
C THR A 164 4.00 4.37 -17.40
N ALA A 165 3.89 5.70 -17.49
CA ALA A 165 4.73 6.51 -18.38
C ALA A 165 6.22 6.46 -18.03
N ARG A 166 6.55 6.06 -16.80
CA ARG A 166 7.93 5.96 -16.28
C ARG A 166 8.26 4.53 -15.82
N VAL A 167 7.50 3.54 -16.28
CA VAL A 167 7.63 2.18 -15.75
C VAL A 167 9.03 1.64 -15.98
N ARG A 168 9.63 1.14 -14.90
CA ARG A 168 10.89 0.41 -14.89
C ARG A 168 10.94 -0.47 -13.66
N GLY A 169 11.71 -1.56 -13.74
CA GLY A 169 11.85 -2.51 -12.64
C GLY A 169 10.66 -3.47 -12.52
N ARG A 170 10.93 -4.64 -11.95
CA ARG A 170 9.99 -5.76 -11.92
C ARG A 170 8.80 -5.47 -11.01
N GLU A 171 9.03 -4.85 -9.87
CA GLU A 171 8.07 -4.61 -8.79
C GLU A 171 6.98 -3.63 -9.22
N LEU A 172 7.37 -2.48 -9.78
CA LEU A 172 6.42 -1.48 -10.28
C LEU A 172 5.59 -2.03 -11.43
N ARG A 173 6.25 -2.70 -12.39
CA ARG A 173 5.56 -3.36 -13.51
C ARG A 173 4.52 -4.37 -13.02
N GLN A 174 4.85 -5.19 -12.02
CA GLN A 174 3.92 -6.15 -11.43
C GLN A 174 2.74 -5.49 -10.73
N ALA A 175 2.99 -4.43 -9.95
CA ALA A 175 1.92 -3.67 -9.32
C ALA A 175 0.96 -3.09 -10.38
N LEU A 176 1.48 -2.46 -11.43
CA LEU A 176 0.68 -1.92 -12.53
C LEU A 176 -0.06 -3.01 -13.32
N GLY A 177 0.46 -4.24 -13.39
CA GLY A 177 -0.20 -5.42 -13.94
C GLY A 177 -1.48 -5.86 -13.21
N TYR A 178 -1.79 -5.23 -12.07
CA TYR A 178 -3.03 -5.41 -11.32
C TYR A 178 -3.79 -4.09 -11.11
N CYS A 179 -3.07 -3.01 -10.77
CA CYS A 179 -3.65 -1.73 -10.36
C CYS A 179 -4.55 -1.10 -11.43
N TRP A 180 -4.19 -1.19 -12.71
CA TRP A 180 -5.02 -0.68 -13.81
C TRP A 180 -6.42 -1.29 -13.82
N SER A 181 -6.55 -2.60 -13.60
CA SER A 181 -7.85 -3.26 -13.55
C SER A 181 -8.72 -2.75 -12.40
N VAL A 182 -8.10 -2.37 -11.28
CA VAL A 182 -8.81 -1.84 -10.10
C VAL A 182 -9.24 -0.39 -10.36
N ALA A 183 -8.33 0.44 -10.83
CA ALA A 183 -8.59 1.85 -11.13
C ALA A 183 -9.67 2.02 -12.22
N VAL A 184 -9.56 1.29 -13.33
CA VAL A 184 -10.53 1.35 -14.45
C VAL A 184 -11.89 0.81 -14.03
N ALA A 185 -11.95 -0.21 -13.18
CA ALA A 185 -13.22 -0.72 -12.67
C ALA A 185 -13.93 0.30 -11.76
N ALA A 186 -13.19 1.17 -11.09
CA ALA A 186 -13.75 2.21 -10.23
C ALA A 186 -14.14 3.49 -10.98
N ASP A 187 -13.39 3.87 -12.02
CA ASP A 187 -13.74 4.96 -12.92
C ASP A 187 -13.55 4.53 -14.39
N PRO A 188 -14.54 3.85 -14.99
CA PRO A 188 -14.46 3.42 -16.38
C PRO A 188 -14.42 4.60 -17.35
N GLY A 189 -15.08 5.73 -17.01
CA GLY A 189 -15.20 6.90 -17.87
C GLY A 189 -13.83 7.53 -18.17
N ALA A 190 -13.04 7.79 -17.13
CA ALA A 190 -11.67 8.29 -17.30
C ALA A 190 -10.66 7.17 -17.60
N GLY A 191 -10.86 5.99 -17.02
CA GLY A 191 -9.91 4.89 -17.05
C GLY A 191 -9.81 4.17 -18.40
N LEU A 192 -10.93 3.86 -19.05
CA LEU A 192 -10.92 3.07 -20.29
C LEU A 192 -10.18 3.77 -21.44
N PRO A 193 -10.39 5.07 -21.73
CA PRO A 193 -9.64 5.75 -22.79
C PRO A 193 -8.13 5.70 -22.57
N ARG A 194 -7.68 5.94 -21.33
CA ARG A 194 -6.25 5.92 -20.97
C ARG A 194 -5.66 4.52 -21.03
N PHE A 195 -6.38 3.51 -20.54
CA PHE A 195 -5.93 2.12 -20.63
C PHE A 195 -5.86 1.63 -22.08
N ARG A 196 -6.84 1.97 -22.92
CA ARG A 196 -6.83 1.65 -24.36
C ARG A 196 -5.66 2.29 -25.09
N ALA A 197 -5.27 3.52 -24.74
CA ALA A 197 -4.10 4.16 -25.35
C ALA A 197 -2.80 3.33 -25.14
N LEU A 198 -2.70 2.54 -24.07
CA LEU A 198 -1.53 1.70 -23.80
C LEU A 198 -1.38 0.53 -24.79
N THR A 199 -2.44 0.10 -25.47
CA THR A 199 -2.39 -1.06 -26.38
C THR A 199 -1.50 -0.81 -27.60
N GLY A 200 -1.31 0.45 -27.97
CA GLY A 200 -0.41 0.86 -29.07
C GLY A 200 1.06 0.96 -28.69
N SER A 201 1.43 0.69 -27.43
CA SER A 201 2.81 0.90 -26.95
C SER A 201 3.80 -0.14 -27.49
N ALA A 202 4.94 0.36 -27.99
CA ALA A 202 6.10 -0.45 -28.36
C ALA A 202 6.97 -0.84 -27.15
N ASP A 203 6.66 -0.37 -25.95
CA ASP A 203 7.36 -0.73 -24.72
C ASP A 203 6.95 -2.14 -24.24
N ALA A 204 7.95 -2.98 -23.90
CA ALA A 204 7.72 -4.36 -23.50
C ALA A 204 7.03 -4.49 -22.13
N ASP A 205 7.34 -3.61 -21.19
CA ASP A 205 6.75 -3.58 -19.85
C ASP A 205 5.30 -3.11 -19.93
N VAL A 206 5.02 -2.09 -20.74
CA VAL A 206 3.64 -1.62 -20.98
C VAL A 206 2.79 -2.70 -21.65
N ARG A 207 3.31 -3.41 -22.68
CA ARG A 207 2.60 -4.55 -23.28
C ARG A 207 2.31 -5.65 -22.27
N TRP A 208 3.25 -5.92 -21.36
CA TRP A 208 3.06 -6.88 -20.29
C TRP A 208 1.95 -6.43 -19.33
N ILE A 209 1.94 -5.16 -18.92
CA ILE A 209 0.91 -4.56 -18.05
C ILE A 209 -0.47 -4.70 -18.68
N VAL A 210 -0.61 -4.33 -19.96
CA VAL A 210 -1.89 -4.43 -20.68
C VAL A 210 -2.39 -5.88 -20.66
N ARG A 211 -1.54 -6.85 -21.04
CA ARG A 211 -1.91 -8.26 -21.10
C ARG A 211 -2.31 -8.84 -19.73
N GLU A 212 -1.62 -8.47 -18.65
CA GLU A 212 -1.99 -8.98 -17.33
C GLU A 212 -3.32 -8.39 -16.82
N ASN A 213 -3.60 -7.13 -17.15
CA ASN A 213 -4.84 -6.48 -16.74
C ASN A 213 -6.06 -6.96 -17.54
N THR A 214 -5.94 -7.23 -18.84
CA THR A 214 -7.07 -7.71 -19.66
C THR A 214 -7.59 -9.08 -19.22
N ARG A 215 -6.77 -9.87 -18.52
CA ARG A 215 -7.17 -11.15 -17.91
C ARG A 215 -7.99 -10.98 -16.62
N LYS A 216 -8.01 -9.79 -16.02
CA LYS A 216 -8.75 -9.56 -14.77
C LYS A 216 -10.22 -9.42 -15.08
N VAL A 217 -11.06 -10.29 -14.51
CA VAL A 217 -12.52 -10.34 -14.76
C VAL A 217 -13.19 -8.97 -14.67
N ARG A 218 -12.78 -8.14 -13.70
CA ARG A 218 -13.31 -6.79 -13.51
C ARG A 218 -13.09 -5.86 -14.71
N LEU A 219 -11.96 -5.99 -15.39
CA LEU A 219 -11.62 -5.17 -16.56
C LEU A 219 -12.08 -5.84 -17.86
N ALA A 220 -11.97 -7.17 -17.97
CA ALA A 220 -12.40 -7.92 -19.14
C ALA A 220 -13.86 -7.61 -19.52
N LYS A 221 -14.75 -7.53 -18.52
CA LYS A 221 -16.17 -7.17 -18.68
C LYS A 221 -16.41 -5.74 -19.19
N LEU A 222 -15.45 -4.83 -19.02
CA LEU A 222 -15.55 -3.43 -19.47
C LEU A 222 -14.96 -3.23 -20.87
N LEU A 223 -14.19 -4.22 -21.35
CA LEU A 223 -13.56 -4.21 -22.65
C LEU A 223 -14.35 -4.96 -23.72
N SER A 224 -15.27 -5.84 -23.31
CA SER A 224 -16.28 -6.49 -24.14
C SER A 224 -17.41 -5.54 -24.50
#